data_AF-A0A316WC21-F1
#
_entry.id   AF-A0A316WC21-F1
#
_cell.length_a   1.000
_cell.length_b   1.000
_cell.length_c   1.000
_cell.angle_alpha   90.00
_cell.angle_beta   90.00
_cell.angle_gamma   90.00
#
_symmetry.space_group_name_H-M   'P 1'
#
loop_
_entity.id
_entity.type
_entity.pdbx_description
1 polymer ?
#
loop_
_entity_poly.entity_id
_entity_poly.type
_entity_poly.pdbx_seq_one_letter_code
_entity_poly.pdbx_strand_id
1 'polypeptide(L)'
;MNGSSFERAALTGDITSGANSNTTTISDNAVTSAKILDGSIVTSDLSDGSVTGSKLSQMSATTGQVLKWDGSSWVAGDHTGLGSGLTSGNIYIGNASNVATSVIPSGDLAIDNTGNTTINPNSVTSLKINDGTIANVDLSVGAGGIYKSSGTLSENTTVGQGIHTLAFTSGATNGFSVDGATFSVDAAN
;
A
#
# COMPACT_ATOMS: atom_id res chain seq x y z
N MET A 1 18.97 11.85 77.07
CA MET A 1 19.47 10.61 77.69
C MET A 1 18.66 10.38 78.97
N ASN A 2 17.89 9.29 79.07
CA ASN A 2 17.01 8.99 80.21
C ASN A 2 17.72 8.13 81.29
N GLY A 3 18.96 8.49 81.64
CA GLY A 3 19.60 8.15 82.91
C GLY A 3 19.73 6.69 83.36
N SER A 4 19.35 5.67 82.56
CA SER A 4 19.36 4.26 82.99
C SER A 4 19.94 3.28 81.96
N SER A 5 20.21 3.72 80.72
CA SER A 5 20.79 2.90 79.64
C SER A 5 21.46 3.78 78.56
N PHE A 6 22.52 3.28 77.91
CA PHE A 6 23.07 3.88 76.68
C PHE A 6 22.26 3.38 75.48
N GLU A 7 21.10 3.98 75.26
CA GLU A 7 20.26 3.65 74.12
C GLU A 7 20.63 4.48 72.89
N ARG A 8 20.64 3.83 71.73
CA ARG A 8 20.80 4.51 70.44
C ARG A 8 19.48 5.17 70.05
N ALA A 9 19.52 6.48 69.79
CA ALA A 9 18.37 7.19 69.24
C ALA A 9 17.99 6.68 67.85
N ALA A 10 16.73 6.90 67.47
CA ALA A 10 16.25 6.64 66.11
C ALA A 10 17.02 7.50 65.09
N LEU A 11 17.23 6.96 63.88
CA LEU A 11 17.71 7.73 62.74
C LEU A 11 16.51 8.34 62.01
N THR A 12 16.65 9.58 61.55
CA THR A 12 15.62 10.32 60.82
C THR A 12 16.21 11.01 59.59
N GLY A 13 15.40 11.23 58.56
CA GLY A 13 15.82 11.84 57.29
C GLY A 13 15.89 10.79 56.18
N ASP A 14 16.96 10.80 55.38
CA ASP A 14 17.16 9.88 54.26
C ASP A 14 17.26 8.41 54.69
N ILE A 15 17.93 8.19 55.83
CA ILE A 15 18.05 6.90 56.47
C ILE A 15 17.17 6.91 57.72
N THR A 16 16.32 5.90 57.84
CA THR A 16 15.47 5.69 59.01
C THR A 16 15.87 4.42 59.74
N SER A 17 15.77 4.48 61.07
CA SER A 17 15.82 3.29 61.93
C SER A 17 15.13 3.60 63.26
N GLY A 18 14.50 2.59 63.87
CA GLY A 18 13.95 2.72 65.21
C GLY A 18 15.05 2.85 66.28
N ALA A 19 14.69 3.39 67.45
CA ALA A 19 15.60 3.42 68.59
C ALA A 19 16.08 2.00 68.94
N ASN A 20 17.36 1.86 69.27
CA ASN A 20 18.01 0.58 69.56
C ASN A 20 17.92 -0.50 68.45
N SER A 21 17.68 -0.14 67.18
CA SER A 21 17.62 -1.07 66.04
C SER A 21 18.85 -1.00 65.12
N ASN A 22 19.30 -2.15 64.60
CA ASN A 22 20.37 -2.24 63.60
C ASN A 22 19.85 -2.30 62.15
N THR A 23 18.53 -2.40 61.95
CA THR A 23 17.92 -2.35 60.62
C THR A 23 17.80 -0.90 60.17
N THR A 24 18.48 -0.55 59.09
CA THR A 24 18.34 0.74 58.42
C THR A 24 17.51 0.59 57.17
N THR A 25 16.56 1.49 56.97
CA THR A 25 15.76 1.60 55.75
C THR A 25 16.05 2.93 55.06
N ILE A 26 15.86 2.93 53.74
CA ILE A 26 15.77 4.17 52.98
C ILE A 26 14.34 4.70 53.15
N SER A 27 14.20 5.96 53.54
CA SER A 27 12.88 6.57 53.68
C SER A 27 12.19 6.75 52.32
N ASP A 28 10.86 6.79 52.31
CA ASP A 28 10.09 7.03 51.09
C ASP A 28 10.56 8.32 50.39
N ASN A 29 10.74 8.25 49.07
CA ASN A 29 11.23 9.35 48.23
C ASN A 29 12.63 9.88 48.60
N ALA A 30 13.39 9.21 49.48
CA ALA A 30 14.73 9.66 49.86
C ALA A 30 15.73 9.57 48.71
N VAL A 31 15.56 8.65 47.76
CA VAL A 31 16.38 8.56 46.55
C VAL A 31 15.75 9.42 45.47
N THR A 32 16.33 10.60 45.25
CA THR A 32 15.94 11.52 44.19
C THR A 32 16.91 11.43 43.01
N SER A 33 16.56 12.02 41.86
CA SER A 33 17.43 12.03 40.68
C SER A 33 18.84 12.55 40.97
N ALA A 34 18.98 13.56 41.84
CA ALA A 34 20.29 14.11 42.20
C ALA A 34 21.20 13.14 42.96
N LYS A 35 20.65 12.06 43.54
CA LYS A 35 21.40 11.01 44.23
C LYS A 35 21.71 9.81 43.33
N ILE A 36 21.13 9.77 42.12
CA ILE A 36 21.41 8.75 41.12
C ILE A 36 22.38 9.35 40.12
N LEU A 37 23.60 8.82 40.06
CA LEU A 37 24.57 9.25 39.07
C LEU A 37 24.11 8.82 37.67
N ASP A 38 24.20 9.72 36.69
CA ASP A 38 23.82 9.41 35.30
C ASP A 38 24.59 8.19 34.77
N GLY A 39 23.85 7.24 34.19
CA GLY A 39 24.41 5.99 33.66
C GLY A 39 24.83 4.96 34.72
N SER A 40 24.65 5.22 36.02
CA SER A 40 24.98 4.24 37.07
C SER A 40 23.99 3.08 37.16
N ILE A 41 22.75 3.28 36.72
CA ILE A 41 21.75 2.21 36.61
C ILE A 41 22.02 1.44 35.32
N VAL A 42 22.62 0.27 35.45
CA VAL A 42 22.94 -0.63 34.33
C VAL A 42 21.88 -1.70 34.17
N THR A 43 21.98 -2.50 33.10
CA THR A 43 21.02 -3.58 32.82
C THR A 43 20.93 -4.60 33.95
N SER A 44 22.04 -4.92 34.63
CA SER A 44 22.04 -5.87 35.75
C SER A 44 21.30 -5.36 37.00
N ASP A 45 21.11 -4.04 37.13
CA ASP A 45 20.35 -3.46 38.24
C ASP A 45 18.83 -3.58 38.00
N LEU A 46 18.42 -3.79 36.74
CA LEU A 46 17.03 -3.96 36.32
C LEU A 46 16.78 -5.41 35.91
N SER A 47 16.26 -6.21 36.84
CA SER A 47 15.83 -7.59 36.53
C SER A 47 14.87 -7.64 35.33
N ASP A 48 14.89 -8.75 34.59
CA ASP A 48 14.03 -8.95 33.42
C ASP A 48 12.54 -8.78 33.78
N GLY A 49 11.82 -7.99 32.98
CA GLY A 49 10.40 -7.67 33.22
C GLY A 49 10.14 -6.67 34.35
N SER A 50 11.17 -6.15 35.02
CA SER A 50 11.01 -5.13 36.06
C SER A 50 10.39 -3.82 35.54
N VAL A 51 10.60 -3.47 34.27
CA VAL A 51 9.94 -2.35 33.58
C VAL A 51 8.84 -2.91 32.69
N THR A 52 7.60 -2.92 33.20
CA THR A 52 6.40 -3.36 32.48
C THR A 52 5.83 -2.21 31.63
N GLY A 53 4.95 -2.53 30.68
CA GLY A 53 4.26 -1.50 29.88
C GLY A 53 3.53 -0.45 30.71
N SER A 54 3.00 -0.82 31.88
CA SER A 54 2.34 0.10 32.82
C SER A 54 3.29 1.09 33.50
N LYS A 55 4.59 0.83 33.50
CA LYS A 55 5.64 1.72 34.05
C LYS A 55 6.20 2.68 33.00
N LEU A 56 5.89 2.47 31.72
CA LEU A 56 6.32 3.33 30.62
C LEU A 56 5.28 4.43 30.38
N SER A 57 5.74 5.67 30.24
CA SER A 57 4.89 6.78 29.78
C SER A 57 4.49 6.57 28.32
N GLN A 58 3.26 6.98 27.96
CA GLN A 58 2.79 6.91 26.57
C GLN A 58 3.51 7.90 25.64
N MET A 59 4.25 8.88 26.17
CA MET A 59 4.96 9.91 25.39
C MET A 59 4.10 10.52 24.27
N SER A 60 2.87 10.93 24.62
CA SER A 60 1.87 11.49 23.71
C SER A 60 1.30 10.53 22.64
N ALA A 61 1.65 9.25 22.67
CA ALA A 61 1.05 8.26 21.78
C ALA A 61 -0.44 8.10 22.05
N THR A 62 -1.21 8.01 20.96
CA THR A 62 -2.64 7.70 20.99
C THR A 62 -2.88 6.26 20.50
N THR A 63 -4.15 5.83 20.53
CA THR A 63 -4.54 4.47 20.10
C THR A 63 -4.02 4.15 18.70
N GLY A 64 -3.32 3.02 18.56
CA GLY A 64 -2.79 2.56 17.27
C GLY A 64 -1.42 3.13 16.91
N GLN A 65 -0.84 3.99 17.76
CA GLN A 65 0.50 4.53 17.58
C GLN A 65 1.54 3.73 18.36
N VAL A 66 2.76 3.71 17.81
CA VAL A 66 3.95 3.19 18.49
C VAL A 66 4.97 4.31 18.61
N LEU A 67 5.81 4.27 19.63
CA LEU A 67 6.95 5.17 19.73
C LEU A 67 8.01 4.74 18.72
N LYS A 68 8.40 5.66 17.83
CA LYS A 68 9.47 5.49 16.85
C LYS A 68 10.58 6.47 17.15
N TRP A 69 11.82 6.01 17.02
CA TRP A 69 12.98 6.90 17.04
C TRP A 69 13.11 7.58 15.69
N ASP A 70 13.04 8.92 15.66
CA ASP A 70 13.16 9.72 14.44
C ASP A 70 14.60 10.16 14.11
N GLY A 71 15.57 9.72 14.91
CA GLY A 71 16.97 10.17 14.84
C GLY A 71 17.37 11.13 15.95
N SER A 72 16.41 11.77 16.63
CA SER A 72 16.64 12.76 17.68
C SER A 72 15.77 12.52 18.92
N SER A 73 14.56 12.02 18.76
CA SER A 73 13.59 11.81 19.82
C SER A 73 12.72 10.59 19.56
N TRP A 74 12.17 10.05 20.65
CA TRP A 74 11.08 9.09 20.57
C TRP A 74 9.78 9.85 20.34
N VAL A 75 9.19 9.67 19.17
CA VAL A 75 7.94 10.32 18.76
C VAL A 75 6.86 9.27 18.48
N ALA A 76 5.62 9.58 18.81
CA ALA A 76 4.50 8.73 18.46
C ALA A 76 4.26 8.76 16.94
N GLY A 77 4.10 7.58 16.34
CA GLY A 77 3.71 7.47 14.94
C GLY A 77 2.92 6.19 14.67
N ASP A 78 2.02 6.26 13.69
CA ASP A 78 1.08 5.18 13.39
C ASP A 78 1.78 3.84 13.15
N HIS A 79 1.24 2.76 13.73
CA HIS A 79 1.79 1.42 13.59
C HIS A 79 1.67 0.85 12.15
N THR A 80 0.87 1.48 11.30
CA THR A 80 0.72 1.07 9.91
C THR A 80 2.01 1.37 9.15
N GLY A 81 2.79 0.35 8.83
CA GLY A 81 3.97 0.44 7.95
C GLY A 81 3.68 0.97 6.53
N LEU A 82 2.45 1.44 6.28
CA LEU A 82 1.95 1.98 5.02
C LEU A 82 1.83 3.51 5.01
N GLY A 83 2.09 4.19 6.15
CA GLY A 83 1.83 5.62 6.30
C GLY A 83 0.32 5.96 6.37
N SER A 84 -0.01 7.18 6.78
CA SER A 84 -1.39 7.61 7.05
C SER A 84 -2.16 8.08 5.80
N GLY A 85 -1.55 8.04 4.61
CA GLY A 85 -2.21 8.51 3.39
C GLY A 85 -1.66 7.89 2.11
N LEU A 86 -2.52 7.16 1.41
CA LEU A 86 -2.35 6.86 -0.02
C LEU A 86 -3.20 7.87 -0.78
N THR A 87 -2.60 9.00 -1.15
CA THR A 87 -3.30 10.12 -1.81
C THR A 87 -3.58 9.88 -3.30
N SER A 88 -3.06 8.77 -3.84
CA SER A 88 -3.20 8.29 -5.22
C SER A 88 -3.32 6.76 -5.19
N GLY A 89 -3.62 6.10 -6.32
CA GLY A 89 -3.68 4.63 -6.46
C GLY A 89 -2.34 3.92 -6.27
N ASN A 90 -1.47 4.40 -5.37
CA ASN A 90 -0.16 3.84 -5.13
C ASN A 90 -0.27 2.44 -4.54
N ILE A 91 0.60 1.56 -4.99
CA ILE A 91 0.79 0.22 -4.45
C ILE A 91 2.18 0.12 -3.82
N TYR A 92 2.32 -0.70 -2.78
CA TYR A 92 3.63 -1.05 -2.24
C TYR A 92 4.21 -2.22 -3.02
N ILE A 93 5.31 -1.97 -3.72
CA ILE A 93 6.08 -2.99 -4.45
C ILE A 93 7.54 -2.97 -4.00
N GLY A 94 8.24 -4.10 -4.13
CA GLY A 94 9.68 -4.15 -3.87
C GLY A 94 10.46 -3.34 -4.90
N ASN A 95 11.39 -2.50 -4.45
CA ASN A 95 12.38 -1.88 -5.33
C ASN A 95 13.54 -2.85 -5.65
N ALA A 96 14.54 -2.40 -6.43
CA ALA A 96 15.71 -3.21 -6.79
C ALA A 96 16.53 -3.71 -5.57
N SER A 97 16.34 -3.09 -4.40
CA SER A 97 16.95 -3.49 -3.12
C SER A 97 16.01 -4.31 -2.24
N ASN A 98 14.90 -4.82 -2.78
CA ASN A 98 13.85 -5.58 -2.08
C ASN A 98 13.17 -4.81 -0.93
N VAL A 99 13.18 -3.47 -0.98
CA VAL A 99 12.49 -2.63 0.01
C VAL A 99 11.12 -2.23 -0.51
N ALA A 100 10.09 -2.45 0.29
CA ALA A 100 8.72 -2.02 -0.02
C ALA A 100 8.70 -0.50 -0.23
N THR A 101 8.31 -0.08 -1.43
CA THR A 101 8.27 1.31 -1.86
C THR A 101 6.88 1.62 -2.41
N SER A 102 6.30 2.75 -2.02
CA SER A 102 5.04 3.25 -2.57
C SER A 102 5.27 3.76 -4.00
N VAL A 103 4.60 3.16 -4.98
CA VAL A 103 4.76 3.45 -6.40
C VAL A 103 3.40 3.57 -7.07
N ILE A 104 3.26 4.53 -7.98
CA ILE A 104 2.11 4.60 -8.89
C ILE A 104 2.34 3.60 -10.02
N PRO A 105 1.47 2.60 -10.25
CA PRO A 105 1.57 1.74 -11.42
C PRO A 105 1.63 2.57 -12.71
N SER A 106 2.52 2.20 -13.61
CA SER A 106 2.73 2.91 -14.87
C SER A 106 2.97 1.93 -16.02
N GLY A 107 2.97 2.45 -17.25
CA GLY A 107 3.03 1.65 -18.47
C GLY A 107 1.63 1.31 -18.97
N ASP A 108 1.30 0.03 -19.03
CA ASP A 108 0.04 -0.42 -19.65
C ASP A 108 -1.20 -0.19 -18.78
N LEU A 109 -1.01 -0.05 -17.46
CA LEU A 109 -2.07 -0.01 -16.47
C LEU A 109 -2.02 1.30 -15.69
N ALA A 110 -3.19 1.85 -15.40
CA ALA A 110 -3.39 2.87 -14.38
C ALA A 110 -4.34 2.34 -13.31
N ILE A 111 -4.21 2.87 -12.09
CA ILE A 111 -5.12 2.59 -10.96
C ILE A 111 -5.41 3.91 -10.24
N ASP A 112 -6.66 4.12 -9.85
CA ASP A 112 -7.06 5.29 -9.07
C ASP A 112 -7.10 5.00 -7.56
N ASN A 113 -7.36 6.04 -6.77
CA ASN A 113 -7.42 5.96 -5.32
C ASN A 113 -8.66 5.22 -4.77
N THR A 114 -9.59 4.80 -5.62
CA THR A 114 -10.72 3.91 -5.27
C THR A 114 -10.39 2.43 -5.53
N GLY A 115 -9.21 2.16 -6.11
CA GLY A 115 -8.80 0.82 -6.53
C GLY A 115 -9.28 0.43 -7.92
N ASN A 116 -9.92 1.34 -8.66
CA ASN A 116 -10.35 1.07 -10.03
C ASN A 116 -9.14 1.02 -10.95
N THR A 117 -9.09 -0.01 -11.79
CA THR A 117 -7.94 -0.35 -12.64
C THR A 117 -8.34 -0.17 -14.11
N THR A 118 -7.56 0.59 -14.86
CA THR A 118 -7.81 0.88 -16.28
C THR A 118 -6.60 0.53 -17.14
N ILE A 119 -6.84 -0.09 -18.30
CA ILE A 119 -5.81 -0.24 -19.32
C ILE A 119 -5.67 1.11 -20.02
N ASN A 120 -4.44 1.62 -20.09
CA ASN A 120 -4.18 2.91 -20.73
C ASN A 120 -4.46 2.85 -22.25
N PRO A 121 -4.84 3.98 -22.88
CA PRO A 121 -5.02 4.05 -24.32
C PRO A 121 -3.78 3.54 -25.06
N ASN A 122 -3.99 2.74 -26.10
CA ASN A 122 -2.94 2.14 -26.95
C ASN A 122 -2.05 1.09 -26.26
N SER A 123 -2.32 0.71 -25.00
CA SER A 123 -1.52 -0.30 -24.30
C SER A 123 -1.71 -1.72 -24.86
N VAL A 124 -2.87 -2.02 -25.43
CA VAL A 124 -3.10 -3.27 -26.15
C VAL A 124 -2.88 -3.03 -27.64
N THR A 125 -1.72 -3.47 -28.13
CA THR A 125 -1.36 -3.40 -29.56
C THR A 125 -1.72 -4.71 -30.26
N SER A 126 -1.78 -4.70 -31.61
CA SER A 126 -2.07 -5.90 -32.38
C SER A 126 -1.10 -7.06 -32.11
N LEU A 127 0.16 -6.77 -31.75
CA LEU A 127 1.14 -7.81 -31.40
C LEU A 127 0.81 -8.52 -30.07
N LYS A 128 0.07 -7.87 -29.17
CA LYS A 128 -0.39 -8.47 -27.90
C LYS A 128 -1.67 -9.30 -28.08
N ILE A 129 -2.30 -9.25 -29.26
CA ILE A 129 -3.52 -9.98 -29.59
C ILE A 129 -3.13 -11.15 -30.48
N ASN A 130 -3.47 -12.36 -30.08
CA ASN A 130 -3.27 -13.52 -30.93
C ASN A 130 -4.28 -13.51 -32.10
N ASP A 131 -3.83 -13.90 -33.29
CA ASP A 131 -4.69 -13.88 -34.47
C ASP A 131 -5.86 -14.85 -34.32
N GLY A 132 -7.06 -14.37 -34.66
CA GLY A 132 -8.30 -15.16 -34.64
C GLY A 132 -8.92 -15.39 -33.26
N THR A 133 -8.36 -14.87 -32.16
CA THR A 133 -8.90 -15.11 -30.80
C THR A 133 -9.95 -14.11 -30.34
N ILE A 134 -10.06 -12.96 -31.01
CA ILE A 134 -11.10 -11.97 -30.69
C ILE A 134 -12.41 -12.42 -31.34
N ALA A 135 -13.42 -12.75 -30.53
CA ALA A 135 -14.72 -13.12 -31.04
C ALA A 135 -15.48 -11.87 -31.51
N ASN A 136 -16.37 -12.03 -32.49
CA ASN A 136 -17.17 -10.91 -32.98
C ASN A 136 -18.03 -10.25 -31.90
N VAL A 137 -18.45 -11.01 -30.88
CA VAL A 137 -19.24 -10.49 -29.74
C VAL A 137 -18.44 -9.55 -28.84
N ASP A 138 -17.10 -9.66 -28.84
CA ASP A 138 -16.21 -8.84 -28.02
C ASP A 138 -15.94 -7.46 -28.65
N LEU A 139 -16.26 -7.31 -29.93
CA LEU A 139 -16.14 -6.04 -30.66
C LEU A 139 -17.48 -5.29 -30.57
N SER A 140 -17.51 -4.16 -29.88
CA SER A 140 -18.62 -3.23 -30.06
C SER A 140 -18.68 -2.83 -31.53
N VAL A 141 -19.81 -3.06 -32.18
CA VAL A 141 -20.13 -2.72 -33.59
C VAL A 141 -19.03 -1.95 -34.36
N GLY A 142 -18.41 -2.60 -35.36
CA GLY A 142 -17.70 -1.88 -36.44
C GLY A 142 -16.19 -1.64 -36.31
N ALA A 143 -15.46 -2.23 -35.35
CA ALA A 143 -14.00 -2.14 -35.35
C ALA A 143 -13.33 -3.33 -36.08
N GLY A 144 -12.98 -3.16 -37.38
CA GLY A 144 -11.95 -3.99 -38.03
C GLY A 144 -12.32 -4.89 -39.22
N GLY A 145 -13.36 -4.56 -39.99
CA GLY A 145 -13.61 -5.17 -41.31
C GLY A 145 -15.08 -5.51 -41.54
N ILE A 146 -15.45 -5.65 -42.82
CA ILE A 146 -16.86 -5.83 -43.21
C ILE A 146 -17.39 -7.21 -42.80
N TYR A 147 -16.54 -8.24 -42.69
CA TYR A 147 -16.98 -9.55 -42.18
C TYR A 147 -15.82 -10.31 -41.54
N LYS A 148 -16.09 -10.93 -40.39
CA LYS A 148 -15.38 -12.13 -39.92
C LYS A 148 -16.33 -13.30 -39.56
N SER A 149 -17.66 -13.09 -39.66
CA SER A 149 -18.73 -14.11 -39.58
C SER A 149 -20.06 -13.54 -40.14
N SER A 150 -21.14 -14.32 -40.14
CA SER A 150 -22.48 -13.84 -40.52
C SER A 150 -22.97 -12.75 -39.56
N GLY A 151 -23.17 -11.54 -40.08
CA GLY A 151 -23.67 -10.40 -39.32
C GLY A 151 -24.22 -9.32 -40.24
N THR A 152 -24.89 -8.33 -39.66
CA THR A 152 -25.47 -7.18 -40.37
C THR A 152 -24.63 -5.94 -40.08
N LEU A 153 -24.38 -5.10 -41.09
CA LEU A 153 -23.70 -3.82 -40.91
C LEU A 153 -24.63 -2.83 -40.17
N SER A 154 -24.07 -2.03 -39.28
CA SER A 154 -24.85 -1.00 -38.56
C SER A 154 -25.19 0.21 -39.43
N GLU A 155 -24.38 0.50 -40.45
CA GLU A 155 -24.57 1.56 -41.45
C GLU A 155 -23.92 1.18 -42.79
N ASN A 156 -24.14 1.99 -43.84
CA ASN A 156 -23.45 1.84 -45.13
C ASN A 156 -21.93 1.89 -44.92
N THR A 157 -21.22 0.83 -45.28
CA THR A 157 -19.76 0.74 -45.14
C THR A 157 -19.08 0.90 -46.50
N THR A 158 -18.24 1.94 -46.65
CA THR A 158 -17.41 2.14 -47.84
C THR A 158 -16.08 1.41 -47.70
N VAL A 159 -15.70 0.58 -48.68
CA VAL A 159 -14.37 -0.05 -48.74
C VAL A 159 -13.42 0.77 -49.60
N GLY A 160 -12.40 1.37 -48.98
CA GLY A 160 -11.25 1.92 -49.72
C GLY A 160 -10.30 0.81 -50.14
N GLN A 161 -10.19 0.50 -51.44
CA GLN A 161 -9.37 -0.62 -51.92
C GLN A 161 -7.87 -0.30 -51.99
N GLY A 162 -7.49 0.98 -52.04
CA GLY A 162 -6.09 1.36 -52.25
C GLY A 162 -5.52 0.72 -53.53
N ILE A 163 -4.42 -0.02 -53.40
CA ILE A 163 -3.79 -0.80 -54.49
C ILE A 163 -4.33 -2.23 -54.62
N HIS A 164 -5.29 -2.64 -53.79
CA HIS A 164 -5.79 -4.01 -53.71
C HIS A 164 -7.08 -4.19 -54.52
N THR A 165 -7.48 -5.44 -54.73
CA THR A 165 -8.74 -5.80 -55.41
C THR A 165 -9.65 -6.59 -54.46
N LEU A 166 -10.95 -6.30 -54.49
CA LEU A 166 -12.00 -7.11 -53.88
C LEU A 166 -12.35 -8.24 -54.84
N ALA A 167 -11.82 -9.44 -54.57
CA ALA A 167 -12.13 -10.64 -55.35
C ALA A 167 -13.28 -11.42 -54.71
N PHE A 168 -14.39 -11.55 -55.43
CA PHE A 168 -15.47 -12.49 -55.09
C PHE A 168 -15.27 -13.78 -55.90
N THR A 169 -14.86 -14.86 -55.25
CA THR A 169 -14.69 -16.17 -55.91
C THR A 169 -15.79 -17.11 -55.43
N SER A 170 -16.57 -17.68 -56.36
CA SER A 170 -17.59 -18.66 -56.02
C SER A 170 -17.63 -19.78 -57.05
N GLY A 171 -17.70 -21.01 -56.57
CA GLY A 171 -17.94 -22.21 -57.39
C GLY A 171 -19.41 -22.60 -57.49
N ALA A 172 -20.32 -21.82 -56.90
CA ALA A 172 -21.76 -22.13 -56.85
C ALA A 172 -22.56 -21.40 -57.95
N THR A 173 -23.61 -22.03 -58.46
CA THR A 173 -24.64 -21.36 -59.27
C THR A 173 -25.26 -20.24 -58.45
N ASN A 174 -25.39 -19.03 -59.01
CA ASN A 174 -25.80 -17.81 -58.30
C ASN A 174 -24.84 -17.37 -57.17
N GLY A 175 -23.55 -17.70 -57.26
CA GLY A 175 -22.52 -17.35 -56.27
C GLY A 175 -22.34 -15.85 -56.00
N PHE A 176 -22.85 -15.00 -56.89
CA PHE A 176 -23.13 -13.59 -56.66
C PHE A 176 -24.51 -13.29 -57.27
N SER A 177 -25.54 -13.14 -56.43
CA SER A 177 -26.90 -12.84 -56.84
C SER A 177 -27.35 -11.56 -56.17
N VAL A 178 -27.68 -10.55 -56.98
CA VAL A 178 -28.27 -9.28 -56.55
C VAL A 178 -29.77 -9.36 -56.88
N ASP A 179 -30.61 -9.73 -55.91
CA ASP A 179 -32.06 -9.88 -56.13
C ASP A 179 -32.85 -8.56 -56.03
N GLY A 180 -32.16 -7.44 -55.74
CA GLY A 180 -32.73 -6.10 -55.64
C GLY A 180 -32.53 -5.23 -56.88
N ALA A 181 -33.35 -4.18 -57.03
CA ALA A 181 -33.49 -3.36 -58.24
C ALA A 181 -32.27 -2.50 -58.67
N THR A 182 -31.15 -2.50 -57.94
CA THR A 182 -29.96 -1.72 -58.35
C THR A 182 -28.67 -2.31 -57.80
N PHE A 183 -27.93 -3.03 -58.66
CA PHE A 183 -26.48 -3.02 -58.63
C PHE A 183 -26.01 -1.81 -59.44
N SER A 184 -25.78 -0.67 -58.78
CA SER A 184 -25.30 0.54 -59.44
C SER A 184 -23.78 0.62 -59.32
N VAL A 185 -23.07 0.10 -60.33
CA VAL A 185 -21.65 0.45 -60.57
C VAL A 185 -21.62 1.73 -61.38
N ASP A 186 -21.83 2.87 -60.72
CA ASP A 186 -21.57 4.16 -61.37
C ASP A 186 -20.05 4.37 -61.41
N ALA A 187 -19.40 3.75 -62.39
CA ALA A 187 -18.03 4.09 -62.78
C ALA A 187 -18.10 5.33 -63.67
N ALA A 188 -18.40 6.47 -63.06
CA ALA A 188 -18.07 7.75 -63.69
C ALA A 188 -16.54 7.79 -63.82
N ASN A 189 -16.04 7.75 -65.06
CA ASN A 189 -14.69 8.19 -65.39
C ASN A 189 -14.47 9.64 -64.96
#